data_AF-A0A537MZC0-F1
#
_entry.id   AF-A0A537MZC0-F1
#
_cell.length_a   1.000
_cell.length_b   1.000
_cell.length_c   1.000
_cell.angle_alpha   90.00
_cell.angle_beta   90.00
_cell.angle_gamma   90.00
#
_symmetry.space_group_name_H-M   'P 1'
#
loop_
_entity.id
_entity.type
_entity.pdbx_description
1 polymer ?
#
loop_
_entity_poly.entity_id
_entity_poly.type
_entity_poly.pdbx_seq_one_letter_code
_entity_poly.pdbx_strand_id
1 'polypeptide(L)'
;MIGHGFIALFLSLLFVAAAEAQSLKIADRKGAKSFTAEQLLASPLARNVTIAKDPVHGRSMTYRVIPLTELLKGLEAGPQDYVDFVATDKFSIGIPARLLLRPGNPAPHAFLAIENPAAPWPAMPDKGKETAAPFYLVWQDAKPGEISSEYWVYKLAAIEVADSPYTRWPSLDVAEDLPATHPARRGLDRYVALCISCHRFKGAGAGEQGPDLGQPMNPVDYFQPQALRTFLRSSKQVRDWPDRKMPSFNQEVMSDEDMEALIAWLTYKARR
;
A
#
# COMPACT_ATOMS: atom_id res chain seq x y z
N MET A 1 -79.35 1.37 -5.81
CA MET A 1 -78.40 1.83 -4.78
C MET A 1 -77.02 1.82 -5.40
N ILE A 2 -76.38 2.99 -5.46
CA ILE A 2 -75.18 3.28 -6.25
C ILE A 2 -73.95 2.87 -5.42
N GLY A 3 -73.15 1.92 -5.92
CA GLY A 3 -71.85 1.58 -5.34
C GLY A 3 -70.75 2.41 -5.98
N HIS A 4 -70.23 3.41 -5.27
CA HIS A 4 -69.08 4.21 -5.69
C HIS A 4 -67.78 3.47 -5.35
N GLY A 5 -66.98 3.17 -6.37
CA GLY A 5 -65.63 2.63 -6.22
C GLY A 5 -64.65 3.70 -5.73
N PHE A 6 -63.88 3.37 -4.70
CA PHE A 6 -62.68 4.11 -4.31
C PHE A 6 -61.46 3.38 -4.88
N ILE A 7 -60.87 3.96 -5.93
CA ILE A 7 -59.52 3.60 -6.39
C ILE A 7 -58.54 4.43 -5.56
N ALA A 8 -57.84 3.78 -4.63
CA ALA A 8 -56.72 4.39 -3.92
C ALA A 8 -55.48 4.38 -4.82
N LEU A 9 -55.06 5.56 -5.27
CA LEU A 9 -53.84 5.77 -6.05
C LEU A 9 -52.64 5.79 -5.09
N PHE A 10 -51.87 4.70 -5.04
CA PHE A 10 -50.59 4.66 -4.30
C PHE A 10 -49.52 5.39 -5.12
N LEU A 11 -49.08 6.54 -4.62
CA LEU A 11 -47.97 7.30 -5.18
C LEU A 11 -46.64 6.70 -4.69
N SER A 12 -45.98 5.93 -5.54
CA SER A 12 -44.67 5.34 -5.26
C SER A 12 -43.58 6.42 -5.37
N LEU A 13 -43.09 6.93 -4.24
CA LEU A 13 -41.88 7.76 -4.19
C LEU A 13 -40.65 6.90 -4.51
N LEU A 14 -40.10 7.09 -5.71
CA LEU A 14 -38.79 6.55 -6.11
C LEU A 14 -37.70 7.31 -5.34
N PHE A 15 -37.26 6.75 -4.22
CA PHE A 15 -35.98 7.12 -3.61
C PHE A 15 -34.86 6.57 -4.51
N VAL A 16 -34.33 7.42 -5.39
CA VAL A 16 -33.03 7.16 -6.02
C VAL A 16 -31.98 7.41 -4.93
N ALA A 17 -31.50 6.33 -4.30
CA ALA A 17 -30.30 6.40 -3.49
C ALA A 17 -29.14 6.80 -4.43
N ALA A 18 -28.70 8.06 -4.37
CA ALA A 18 -27.46 8.46 -4.99
C ALA A 18 -26.34 7.64 -4.34
N ALA A 19 -25.66 6.80 -5.11
CA ALA A 19 -24.47 6.12 -4.63
C ALA A 19 -23.45 7.20 -4.20
N GLU A 20 -23.10 7.22 -2.92
CA GLU A 20 -22.11 8.15 -2.41
C GLU A 20 -20.77 7.82 -3.07
N ALA A 21 -20.23 8.75 -3.85
CA ALA A 21 -18.96 8.54 -4.55
C ALA A 21 -17.83 8.32 -3.52
N GLN A 22 -16.99 7.32 -3.75
CA GLN A 22 -15.84 7.06 -2.88
C GLN A 22 -14.98 8.33 -2.77
N SER A 23 -14.73 8.76 -1.53
CA SER A 23 -13.84 9.89 -1.23
C SER A 23 -12.49 9.42 -0.71
N LEU A 24 -11.47 10.24 -0.93
CA LEU A 24 -10.14 10.07 -0.36
C LEU A 24 -10.01 10.93 0.89
N LYS A 25 -9.79 10.30 2.04
CA LYS A 25 -9.47 10.99 3.29
C LYS A 25 -7.97 11.28 3.35
N ILE A 26 -7.61 12.49 3.77
CA ILE A 26 -6.23 12.89 4.06
C ILE A 26 -6.19 13.49 5.45
N ALA A 27 -5.34 12.95 6.32
CA ALA A 27 -5.31 13.35 7.72
C ALA A 27 -3.90 13.42 8.32
N ASP A 28 -3.79 14.22 9.37
CA ASP A 28 -2.69 14.20 10.32
C ASP A 28 -3.22 14.26 11.76
N ARG A 29 -2.35 14.54 12.72
CA ARG A 29 -2.70 14.65 14.14
C ARG A 29 -3.60 15.84 14.47
N LYS A 30 -3.73 16.83 13.57
CA LYS A 30 -4.50 18.06 13.78
C LYS A 30 -5.87 18.04 13.11
N GLY A 31 -6.05 17.26 12.06
CA GLY A 31 -7.34 17.14 11.42
C GLY A 31 -7.35 16.25 10.19
N ALA A 32 -8.54 16.18 9.57
CA ALA A 32 -8.77 15.42 8.35
C ALA A 32 -9.54 16.25 7.33
N LYS A 33 -9.28 15.99 6.06
CA LYS A 33 -10.05 16.49 4.91
C LYS A 33 -10.41 15.31 4.02
N SER A 34 -11.59 15.36 3.41
CA SER A 34 -12.00 14.37 2.41
C SER A 34 -12.17 15.03 1.07
N PHE A 35 -11.75 14.34 0.01
CA PHE A 35 -11.80 14.82 -1.36
C PHE A 35 -12.54 13.81 -2.24
N THR A 36 -13.48 14.27 -3.07
CA THR A 36 -14.06 13.42 -4.11
C THR A 36 -13.14 13.37 -5.34
N ALA A 37 -13.35 12.39 -6.22
CA ALA A 37 -12.60 12.30 -7.47
C ALA A 37 -12.82 13.57 -8.33
N GLU A 38 -14.04 14.09 -8.38
CA GLU A 38 -14.38 15.31 -9.14
C GLU A 38 -13.61 16.52 -8.63
N GLN A 39 -13.52 16.70 -7.31
CA GLN A 39 -12.76 17.81 -6.70
C GLN A 39 -11.27 17.74 -7.05
N LEU A 40 -10.69 16.53 -7.03
CA LEU A 40 -9.28 16.33 -7.36
C LEU A 40 -9.02 16.50 -8.86
N LEU A 41 -9.91 15.99 -9.72
CA LEU A 41 -9.80 16.17 -11.18
C LEU A 41 -9.90 17.63 -11.60
N ALA A 42 -10.74 18.42 -10.91
CA ALA A 42 -10.90 19.86 -11.13
C ALA A 42 -9.75 20.71 -10.57
N SER A 43 -8.83 20.12 -9.80
CA SER A 43 -7.70 20.84 -9.23
C SER A 43 -6.79 21.41 -10.34
N PRO A 44 -6.32 22.67 -10.21
CA PRO A 44 -5.34 23.23 -11.16
C PRO A 44 -3.99 22.51 -11.11
N LEU A 45 -3.72 21.74 -10.05
CA LEU A 45 -2.52 20.91 -9.91
C LEU A 45 -2.62 19.59 -10.68
N ALA A 46 -3.82 19.21 -11.12
CA ALA A 46 -4.01 17.96 -11.83
C ALA A 46 -3.34 18.05 -13.22
N ARG A 47 -2.58 17.02 -13.58
CA ARG A 47 -1.86 16.91 -14.86
C ARG A 47 -1.80 15.48 -15.35
N ASN A 48 -1.49 15.26 -16.62
CA ASN A 48 -1.28 13.91 -17.13
C ASN A 48 0.17 13.49 -16.92
N VAL A 49 0.38 12.26 -16.45
CA VAL A 49 1.71 11.63 -16.31
C VAL A 49 1.65 10.23 -16.89
N THR A 50 2.68 9.85 -17.64
CA THR A 50 2.83 8.49 -18.17
C THR A 50 3.81 7.71 -17.30
N ILE A 51 3.35 6.56 -16.80
CA ILE A 51 4.12 5.59 -16.05
C ILE A 51 4.52 4.48 -17.04
N ALA A 52 5.80 4.41 -17.38
CA ALA A 52 6.29 3.54 -18.45
C ALA A 52 6.07 2.03 -18.17
N LYS A 53 6.20 1.63 -16.91
CA LYS A 53 6.02 0.25 -16.45
C LYS A 53 5.21 0.28 -15.16
N ASP A 54 3.88 0.35 -15.29
CA ASP A 54 3.00 0.25 -14.13
C ASP A 54 3.00 -1.21 -13.60
N PRO A 55 3.34 -1.45 -12.33
CA PRO A 55 3.47 -2.82 -11.81
C PRO A 55 2.13 -3.52 -11.61
N VAL A 56 1.03 -2.77 -11.41
CA VAL A 56 -0.31 -3.34 -11.25
C VAL A 56 -0.85 -3.80 -12.60
N HIS A 57 -0.65 -3.02 -13.67
CA HIS A 57 -1.14 -3.32 -15.01
C HIS A 57 -0.14 -4.07 -15.89
N GLY A 58 1.14 -4.13 -15.51
CA GLY A 58 2.21 -4.77 -16.27
C GLY A 58 2.53 -4.07 -17.60
N ARG A 59 2.10 -2.82 -17.79
CA ARG A 59 2.24 -2.07 -19.05
C ARG A 59 2.37 -0.56 -18.82
N SER A 60 2.65 0.18 -19.88
CA SER A 60 2.60 1.64 -19.84
C SER A 60 1.17 2.13 -19.61
N MET A 61 1.01 3.08 -18.70
CA MET A 61 -0.27 3.67 -18.33
C MET A 61 -0.15 5.20 -18.25
N THR A 62 -1.17 5.92 -18.70
CA THR A 62 -1.26 7.37 -18.55
C THR A 62 -2.38 7.71 -17.58
N TYR A 63 -2.05 8.47 -16.54
CA TYR A 63 -2.97 8.85 -15.48
C TYR A 63 -3.16 10.36 -15.43
N ARG A 64 -4.37 10.79 -15.05
CA ARG A 64 -4.57 12.13 -14.49
C ARG A 64 -4.13 12.08 -13.04
N VAL A 65 -3.22 12.94 -12.64
CA VAL A 65 -2.56 12.87 -11.34
C VAL A 65 -2.42 14.22 -10.65
N ILE A 66 -2.27 14.20 -9.32
CA ILE A 66 -1.77 15.33 -8.51
C ILE A 66 -0.45 14.91 -7.85
N PRO A 67 0.59 15.77 -7.85
CA PRO A 67 1.83 15.51 -7.09
C PRO A 67 1.55 15.31 -5.61
N LEU A 68 2.09 14.24 -5.03
CA LEU A 68 1.83 13.92 -3.62
C LEU A 68 2.43 14.99 -2.68
N THR A 69 3.54 15.60 -3.07
CA THR A 69 4.14 16.73 -2.33
C THR A 69 3.21 17.92 -2.18
N GLU A 70 2.40 18.23 -3.19
CA GLU A 70 1.39 19.30 -3.12
C GLU A 70 0.16 18.85 -2.35
N LEU A 71 -0.25 17.59 -2.51
CA LEU A 71 -1.42 17.04 -1.82
C LEU A 71 -1.21 16.96 -0.30
N LEU A 72 0.00 16.63 0.14
CA LEU A 72 0.40 16.53 1.55
C LEU A 72 0.89 17.85 2.13
N LYS A 73 0.86 18.94 1.35
CA LYS A 73 1.32 20.26 1.78
C LYS A 73 0.50 20.74 2.97
N GLY A 74 1.20 21.09 4.05
CA GLY A 74 0.59 21.57 5.29
C GLY A 74 0.19 20.45 6.27
N LEU A 75 0.42 19.18 5.93
CA LEU A 75 0.38 18.11 6.93
C LEU A 75 1.63 18.15 7.80
N GLU A 76 1.45 17.88 9.09
CA GLU A 76 2.55 17.83 10.04
C GLU A 76 3.13 16.41 10.14
N ALA A 77 4.14 16.14 9.33
CA ALA A 77 4.95 14.92 9.39
C ALA A 77 6.41 15.25 9.71
N GLY A 78 6.92 14.68 10.79
CA GLY A 78 8.33 14.74 11.16
C GLY A 78 9.23 13.84 10.30
N PRO A 79 10.56 13.97 10.40
CA PRO A 79 11.51 13.19 9.58
C PRO A 79 11.51 11.68 9.88
N GLN A 80 11.01 11.29 11.06
CA GLN A 80 10.86 9.90 11.49
C GLN A 80 9.42 9.39 11.37
N ASP A 81 8.48 10.26 11.02
CA ASP A 81 7.09 9.86 10.81
C ASP A 81 6.96 9.05 9.51
N TYR A 82 5.86 8.32 9.46
CA TYR A 82 5.42 7.60 8.28
C TYR A 82 4.11 8.22 7.80
N VAL A 83 3.77 7.93 6.55
CA VAL A 83 2.45 8.22 6.00
C VAL A 83 1.85 6.88 5.61
N ASP A 84 0.77 6.50 6.30
CA ASP A 84 0.02 5.29 6.02
C ASP A 84 -0.90 5.52 4.81
N PHE A 85 -0.83 4.60 3.85
CA PHE A 85 -1.72 4.53 2.69
C PHE A 85 -2.66 3.36 2.90
N VAL A 86 -3.96 3.63 2.97
CA VAL A 86 -4.99 2.63 3.29
C VAL A 86 -5.93 2.47 2.11
N ALA A 87 -6.06 1.25 1.61
CA ALA A 87 -6.98 0.88 0.54
C ALA A 87 -8.34 0.42 1.08
N THR A 88 -9.35 0.39 0.22
CA THR A 88 -10.72 -0.04 0.58
C THR A 88 -10.83 -1.50 1.00
N ASP A 89 -9.91 -2.35 0.56
CA ASP A 89 -9.81 -3.76 0.96
C ASP A 89 -9.02 -3.97 2.26
N LYS A 90 -8.74 -2.87 2.98
CA LYS A 90 -7.95 -2.80 4.22
C LYS A 90 -6.46 -3.10 4.04
N PHE A 91 -5.95 -3.24 2.82
CA PHE A 91 -4.52 -3.17 2.60
C PHE A 91 -4.00 -1.84 3.16
N SER A 92 -2.92 -1.90 3.95
CA SER A 92 -2.30 -0.71 4.53
C SER A 92 -0.79 -0.87 4.54
N ILE A 93 -0.09 0.21 4.17
CA ILE A 93 1.36 0.28 4.23
C ILE A 93 1.79 1.69 4.64
N GLY A 94 2.72 1.75 5.59
CA GLY A 94 3.39 2.97 5.98
C GLY A 94 4.60 3.25 5.09
N ILE A 95 4.68 4.45 4.54
CA ILE A 95 5.83 4.94 3.76
C ILE A 95 6.57 5.99 4.58
N PRO A 96 7.91 5.93 4.74
CA PRO A 96 8.65 6.96 5.46
C PRO A 96 8.35 8.36 4.88
N ALA A 97 7.96 9.31 5.72
CA ALA A 97 7.60 10.66 5.26
C ALA A 97 8.75 11.32 4.50
N ARG A 98 10.00 11.04 4.89
CA ARG A 98 11.22 11.49 4.20
C ARG A 98 11.34 11.03 2.75
N LEU A 99 10.66 9.96 2.32
CA LEU A 99 10.64 9.52 0.92
C LEU A 99 9.66 10.39 0.10
N LEU A 100 8.55 10.79 0.71
CA LEU A 100 7.44 11.52 0.08
C LEU A 100 7.66 13.04 0.08
N LEU A 101 8.29 13.59 1.12
CA LEU A 101 8.39 15.03 1.38
C LEU A 101 9.81 15.57 1.16
N ARG A 102 10.53 15.05 0.16
CA ARG A 102 11.92 15.44 -0.11
C ARG A 102 12.01 16.89 -0.58
N PRO A 103 12.83 17.75 0.07
CA PRO A 103 13.06 19.11 -0.39
C PRO A 103 13.52 19.12 -1.86
N GLY A 104 12.95 20.03 -2.66
CA GLY A 104 13.25 20.12 -4.10
C GLY A 104 12.61 19.03 -4.97
N ASN A 105 11.86 18.09 -4.38
CA ASN A 105 11.13 17.02 -5.07
C ASN A 105 11.96 16.27 -6.13
N PRO A 106 13.13 15.69 -5.78
CA PRO A 106 13.90 14.86 -6.70
C PRO A 106 13.17 13.55 -7.01
N ALA A 107 13.50 12.93 -8.15
CA ALA A 107 13.05 11.57 -8.48
C ALA A 107 13.41 10.55 -7.38
N PRO A 108 12.61 9.48 -7.17
CA PRO A 108 11.34 9.20 -7.84
C PRO A 108 10.18 10.09 -7.41
N HIS A 109 9.31 10.45 -8.34
CA HIS A 109 8.19 11.34 -8.07
C HIS A 109 6.93 10.54 -7.70
N ALA A 110 6.35 10.83 -6.53
CA ALA A 110 5.10 10.22 -6.08
C ALA A 110 3.89 11.04 -6.52
N PHE A 111 2.85 10.35 -6.98
CA PHE A 111 1.62 10.97 -7.45
C PHE A 111 0.38 10.23 -6.95
N LEU A 112 -0.67 10.99 -6.65
CA LEU A 112 -2.02 10.44 -6.58
C LEU A 112 -2.61 10.43 -7.98
N ALA A 113 -2.75 9.26 -8.58
CA ALA A 113 -3.55 9.04 -9.78
C ALA A 113 -5.05 9.00 -9.42
N ILE A 114 -5.85 9.65 -10.25
CA ILE A 114 -7.30 9.80 -10.07
C ILE A 114 -8.00 9.34 -11.35
N GLU A 115 -8.94 8.42 -11.22
CA GLU A 115 -9.73 7.94 -12.34
C GLU A 115 -10.70 9.02 -12.80
N ASN A 116 -10.78 9.25 -14.11
CA ASN A 116 -11.87 10.01 -14.70
C ASN A 116 -13.01 9.04 -15.05
N PRO A 117 -14.21 9.18 -14.46
CA PRO A 117 -15.33 8.28 -14.77
C PRO A 117 -15.73 8.25 -16.26
N ALA A 118 -15.41 9.31 -17.02
CA ALA A 118 -15.64 9.35 -18.47
C ALA A 118 -14.59 8.55 -19.28
N ALA A 119 -13.49 8.15 -18.66
CA ALA A 119 -12.41 7.36 -19.24
C ALA A 119 -11.85 6.40 -18.18
N PRO A 120 -12.63 5.38 -17.76
CA PRO A 120 -12.27 4.49 -16.67
C PRO A 120 -10.99 3.70 -16.99
N TRP A 121 -10.26 3.35 -15.94
CA TRP A 121 -9.06 2.54 -16.06
C TRP A 121 -9.42 1.10 -16.46
N PRO A 122 -8.54 0.41 -17.18
CA PRO A 122 -8.71 -1.01 -17.48
C PRO A 122 -8.75 -1.85 -16.19
N ALA A 123 -9.30 -3.05 -16.29
CA ALA A 123 -9.18 -4.04 -15.23
C ALA A 123 -7.71 -4.44 -15.00
N MET A 124 -7.39 -4.78 -13.76
CA MET A 124 -6.06 -5.27 -13.38
C MET A 124 -5.87 -6.70 -13.89
N PRO A 125 -4.72 -7.03 -14.52
CA PRO A 125 -4.34 -8.40 -14.84
C PRO A 125 -4.50 -9.30 -13.61
N ASP A 126 -4.98 -10.53 -13.84
CA ASP A 126 -5.15 -11.56 -12.80
C ASP A 126 -6.17 -11.25 -11.68
N LYS A 127 -6.90 -10.13 -11.77
CA LYS A 127 -7.97 -9.74 -10.82
C LYS A 127 -9.36 -9.66 -11.47
N GLY A 128 -9.52 -10.32 -12.62
CA GLY A 128 -10.80 -10.40 -13.33
C GLY A 128 -11.31 -9.04 -13.77
N LYS A 129 -12.45 -8.59 -13.20
CA LYS A 129 -13.09 -7.31 -13.52
C LYS A 129 -12.68 -6.17 -12.58
N GLU A 130 -11.87 -6.43 -11.57
CA GLU A 130 -11.46 -5.41 -10.62
C GLU A 130 -10.51 -4.39 -11.26
N THR A 131 -10.66 -3.12 -10.89
CA THR A 131 -9.81 -2.02 -11.34
C THR A 131 -9.01 -1.44 -10.17
N ALA A 132 -7.99 -0.63 -10.47
CA ALA A 132 -7.21 0.11 -9.47
C ALA A 132 -7.92 1.38 -8.94
N ALA A 133 -9.13 1.67 -9.42
CA ALA A 133 -9.87 2.91 -9.23
C ALA A 133 -10.41 3.12 -7.80
N PRO A 134 -10.85 4.34 -7.45
CA PRO A 134 -10.69 5.59 -8.22
C PRO A 134 -9.38 6.32 -7.90
N PHE A 135 -8.62 5.85 -6.90
CA PHE A 135 -7.41 6.49 -6.40
C PHE A 135 -6.26 5.50 -6.31
N TYR A 136 -5.10 5.87 -6.84
CA TYR A 136 -3.93 5.00 -6.92
C TYR A 136 -2.63 5.79 -6.69
N LEU A 137 -1.78 5.34 -5.77
CA LEU A 137 -0.43 5.85 -5.59
C LEU A 137 0.48 5.29 -6.68
N VAL A 138 1.01 6.17 -7.53
CA VAL A 138 1.95 5.81 -8.62
C VAL A 138 3.26 6.56 -8.49
N TRP A 139 4.32 5.97 -9.06
CA TRP A 139 5.68 6.51 -9.01
C TRP A 139 6.26 6.67 -10.41
N GLN A 140 6.92 7.80 -10.66
CA GLN A 140 7.66 8.06 -11.90
C GLN A 140 9.17 8.15 -11.61
N ASP A 141 9.98 7.75 -12.59
CA ASP A 141 11.44 7.87 -12.57
C ASP A 141 12.14 7.11 -11.42
N ALA A 142 11.50 6.05 -10.91
CA ALA A 142 12.10 5.14 -9.94
C ALA A 142 13.08 4.17 -10.59
N LYS A 143 14.25 4.00 -9.97
CA LYS A 143 15.18 2.93 -10.34
C LYS A 143 14.63 1.57 -9.85
N PRO A 144 15.02 0.46 -10.50
CA PRO A 144 14.70 -0.88 -9.99
C PRO A 144 15.11 -1.04 -8.52
N GLY A 145 14.21 -1.56 -7.69
CA GLY A 145 14.42 -1.77 -6.26
C GLY A 145 14.43 -0.51 -5.38
N GLU A 146 14.31 0.70 -5.95
CA GLU A 146 14.30 1.95 -5.18
C GLU A 146 12.98 2.17 -4.42
N ILE A 147 11.87 1.83 -5.06
CA ILE A 147 10.53 1.88 -4.49
C ILE A 147 10.05 0.46 -4.23
N SER A 148 9.58 0.20 -3.00
CA SER A 148 8.96 -1.09 -2.65
C SER A 148 7.78 -1.39 -3.57
N SER A 149 7.62 -2.66 -3.96
CA SER A 149 6.45 -3.11 -4.71
C SER A 149 5.14 -2.84 -3.96
N GLU A 150 5.19 -2.84 -2.63
CA GLU A 150 4.03 -2.59 -1.77
C GLU A 150 3.62 -1.10 -1.74
N TYR A 151 4.46 -0.19 -2.23
CA TYR A 151 4.19 1.26 -2.21
C TYR A 151 3.34 1.73 -3.41
N TRP A 152 2.82 0.81 -4.21
CA TRP A 152 1.92 1.07 -5.33
C TRP A 152 0.47 0.76 -4.94
N VAL A 153 -0.08 1.61 -4.06
CA VAL A 153 -1.36 1.34 -3.38
C VAL A 153 -2.54 1.81 -4.23
N TYR A 154 -3.33 0.89 -4.77
CA TYR A 154 -4.56 1.17 -5.52
C TYR A 154 -5.80 1.09 -4.63
N LYS A 155 -6.96 1.53 -5.16
CA LYS A 155 -8.22 1.64 -4.42
C LYS A 155 -8.07 2.41 -3.09
N LEU A 156 -7.27 3.48 -3.09
CA LEU A 156 -7.00 4.26 -1.90
C LEU A 156 -8.28 4.83 -1.29
N ALA A 157 -8.40 4.70 0.02
CA ALA A 157 -9.45 5.27 0.84
C ALA A 157 -8.91 6.37 1.77
N ALA A 158 -7.68 6.21 2.28
CA ALA A 158 -7.06 7.20 3.16
C ALA A 158 -5.54 7.33 2.99
N ILE A 159 -5.03 8.53 3.29
CA ILE A 159 -3.62 8.86 3.43
C ILE A 159 -3.44 9.60 4.76
N GLU A 160 -2.71 9.01 5.71
CA GLU A 160 -2.68 9.52 7.09
C GLU A 160 -1.26 9.59 7.64
N VAL A 161 -0.88 10.70 8.26
CA VAL A 161 0.39 10.76 9.00
C VAL A 161 0.29 9.84 10.21
N ALA A 162 1.28 8.96 10.36
CA ALA A 162 1.36 7.98 11.42
C ALA A 162 2.74 8.01 12.09
N ASP A 163 2.77 7.60 13.36
CA ASP A 163 4.04 7.33 14.03
C ASP A 163 4.81 6.22 13.30
N SER A 164 6.14 6.25 13.45
CA SER A 164 7.03 5.19 12.97
C SER A 164 6.52 3.80 13.38
N PRO A 165 6.65 2.77 12.52
CA PRO A 165 6.44 1.38 12.90
C PRO A 165 7.21 0.98 14.16
N TYR A 166 8.36 1.61 14.43
CA TYR A 166 9.18 1.35 15.62
C TYR A 166 8.59 1.97 16.89
N THR A 167 7.78 3.03 16.76
CA THR A 167 7.01 3.60 17.87
C THR A 167 5.72 2.84 18.09
N ARG A 168 5.00 2.50 17.01
CA ARG A 168 3.73 1.74 17.09
C ARG A 168 3.95 0.30 17.56
N TRP A 169 5.06 -0.31 17.13
CA TRP A 169 5.42 -1.68 17.45
C TRP A 169 6.90 -1.80 17.84
N PRO A 170 7.28 -1.38 19.06
CA PRO A 170 8.68 -1.40 19.52
C PRO A 170 9.29 -2.81 19.52
N SER A 171 8.46 -3.85 19.63
CA SER A 171 8.91 -5.24 19.58
C SER A 171 9.50 -5.67 18.25
N LEU A 172 9.31 -4.91 17.16
CA LEU A 172 9.94 -5.17 15.86
C LEU A 172 11.44 -4.82 15.85
N ASP A 173 11.84 -3.86 16.68
CA ASP A 173 13.18 -3.28 16.61
C ASP A 173 14.27 -4.28 16.99
N VAL A 174 15.49 -3.92 16.64
CA VAL A 174 16.72 -4.55 17.12
C VAL A 174 17.22 -3.82 18.38
N ALA A 175 18.15 -4.42 19.11
CA ALA A 175 18.69 -3.79 20.30
C ALA A 175 19.45 -2.50 19.94
N GLU A 176 19.39 -1.49 20.80
CA GLU A 176 20.04 -0.19 20.57
C GLU A 176 21.57 -0.33 20.43
N ASP A 177 22.17 -1.25 21.18
CA ASP A 177 23.62 -1.54 21.18
C ASP A 177 24.09 -2.37 19.97
N LEU A 178 23.18 -2.85 19.12
CA LEU A 178 23.55 -3.59 17.92
C LEU A 178 24.30 -2.65 16.96
N PRO A 179 25.44 -3.04 16.38
CA PRO A 179 26.19 -2.16 15.48
C PRO A 179 25.32 -1.58 14.36
N ALA A 180 25.54 -0.30 14.02
CA ALA A 180 24.77 0.38 12.97
C ALA A 180 24.87 -0.33 11.60
N THR A 181 25.98 -1.04 11.36
CA THR A 181 26.25 -1.81 10.15
C THR A 181 25.73 -3.25 10.19
N HIS A 182 25.11 -3.68 11.30
CA HIS A 182 24.63 -5.05 11.43
C HIS A 182 23.49 -5.33 10.43
N PRO A 183 23.53 -6.45 9.68
CA PRO A 183 22.57 -6.72 8.59
C PRO A 183 21.11 -6.75 9.04
N ALA A 184 20.84 -7.16 10.29
CA ALA A 184 19.48 -7.15 10.84
C ALA A 184 18.79 -5.77 10.85
N ARG A 185 19.55 -4.65 10.90
CA ARG A 185 18.96 -3.30 10.79
C ARG A 185 18.38 -3.07 9.40
N ARG A 186 19.15 -3.39 8.37
CA ARG A 186 18.67 -3.38 6.98
C ARG A 186 17.55 -4.40 6.75
N GLY A 187 17.63 -5.57 7.37
CA GLY A 187 16.59 -6.58 7.30
C GLY A 187 15.25 -6.12 7.87
N LEU A 188 15.27 -5.41 9.00
CA LEU A 188 14.09 -4.78 9.59
C LEU A 188 13.47 -3.77 8.62
N ASP A 189 14.28 -2.90 8.02
CA ASP A 189 13.77 -1.94 7.02
C ASP A 189 13.08 -2.66 5.84
N ARG A 190 13.60 -3.82 5.41
CA ARG A 190 12.98 -4.63 4.36
C ARG A 190 11.69 -5.30 4.82
N TYR A 191 11.64 -5.82 6.04
CA TYR A 191 10.40 -6.35 6.62
C TYR A 191 9.31 -5.27 6.66
N VAL A 192 9.64 -4.06 7.13
CA VAL A 192 8.71 -2.93 7.18
C VAL A 192 8.29 -2.46 5.78
N ALA A 193 9.18 -2.48 4.79
CA ALA A 193 8.85 -1.99 3.45
C ALA A 193 8.07 -3.00 2.59
N LEU A 194 8.24 -4.31 2.81
CA LEU A 194 7.76 -5.37 1.90
C LEU A 194 6.85 -6.41 2.55
N CYS A 195 6.98 -6.66 3.85
CA CYS A 195 6.33 -7.79 4.50
C CYS A 195 5.21 -7.36 5.46
N ILE A 196 5.36 -6.23 6.15
CA ILE A 196 4.44 -5.80 7.21
C ILE A 196 3.01 -5.49 6.71
N SER A 197 2.85 -5.16 5.42
CA SER A 197 1.53 -4.96 4.79
C SER A 197 0.67 -6.23 4.84
N CYS A 198 1.32 -7.39 4.79
CA CYS A 198 0.66 -8.69 4.77
C CYS A 198 0.82 -9.46 6.08
N HIS A 199 1.94 -9.31 6.76
CA HIS A 199 2.35 -10.15 7.86
C HIS A 199 2.51 -9.38 9.16
N ARG A 200 1.94 -9.92 10.25
CA ARG A 200 2.36 -9.55 11.60
C ARG A 200 3.69 -10.21 11.99
N PHE A 201 4.29 -9.76 13.08
CA PHE A 201 5.40 -10.42 13.75
C PHE A 201 5.19 -10.40 15.26
N LYS A 202 4.84 -11.54 15.86
CA LYS A 202 4.43 -11.66 17.27
C LYS A 202 3.31 -10.66 17.63
N GLY A 203 2.33 -10.50 16.74
CA GLY A 203 1.21 -9.58 16.87
C GLY A 203 1.52 -8.13 16.47
N ALA A 204 2.78 -7.76 16.27
CA ALA A 204 3.14 -6.44 15.76
C ALA A 204 2.81 -6.31 14.26
N GLY A 205 2.31 -5.14 13.86
CA GLY A 205 1.92 -4.86 12.48
C GLY A 205 0.40 -4.95 12.25
N ALA A 206 -0.06 -4.25 11.22
CA ALA A 206 -1.46 -4.22 10.82
C ALA A 206 -1.85 -5.28 9.78
N GLY A 207 -0.88 -5.90 9.10
CA GLY A 207 -1.14 -6.86 8.02
C GLY A 207 -1.82 -8.15 8.50
N GLU A 208 -2.86 -8.59 7.79
CA GLU A 208 -3.65 -9.80 8.14
C GLU A 208 -3.77 -10.79 6.97
N GLN A 209 -3.13 -10.50 5.83
CA GLN A 209 -3.27 -11.32 4.62
C GLN A 209 -2.40 -12.59 4.66
N GLY A 210 -1.25 -12.50 5.31
CA GLY A 210 -0.32 -13.59 5.53
C GLY A 210 -0.30 -14.04 7.00
N PRO A 211 0.31 -15.19 7.30
CA PRO A 211 0.50 -15.64 8.67
C PRO A 211 1.38 -14.66 9.46
N ASP A 212 1.22 -14.66 10.78
CA ASP A 212 2.18 -14.02 11.67
C ASP A 212 3.54 -14.73 11.56
N LEU A 213 4.60 -13.99 11.27
CA LEU A 213 5.95 -14.54 11.05
C LEU A 213 6.74 -14.74 12.36
N GLY A 214 6.20 -14.32 13.49
CA GLY A 214 6.83 -14.47 14.80
C GLY A 214 6.24 -15.58 15.65
N GLN A 215 5.09 -16.15 15.26
CA GLN A 215 4.35 -17.14 16.06
C GLN A 215 3.40 -18.02 15.21
N PRO A 216 3.21 -19.31 15.57
CA PRO A 216 3.85 -20.00 16.68
C PRO A 216 5.33 -20.33 16.43
N MET A 217 5.79 -20.26 15.18
CA MET A 217 7.18 -20.51 14.81
C MET A 217 7.69 -19.41 13.87
N ASN A 218 8.96 -19.05 14.00
CA ASN A 218 9.60 -18.16 13.04
C ASN A 218 9.92 -18.94 11.75
N PRO A 219 9.81 -18.34 10.55
CA PRO A 219 10.21 -18.98 9.29
C PRO A 219 11.57 -19.67 9.32
N VAL A 220 12.56 -19.11 10.03
CA VAL A 220 13.91 -19.70 10.10
C VAL A 220 13.99 -20.95 10.98
N ASP A 221 12.98 -21.23 11.80
CA ASP A 221 12.95 -22.40 12.67
C ASP A 221 12.48 -23.66 11.94
N TYR A 222 11.69 -23.51 10.87
CA TYR A 222 11.09 -24.65 10.15
C TYR A 222 11.43 -24.71 8.66
N PHE A 223 11.92 -23.63 8.05
CA PHE A 223 12.51 -23.72 6.72
C PHE A 223 14.01 -24.05 6.81
N GLN A 224 14.47 -24.95 5.93
CA GLN A 224 15.89 -25.00 5.60
C GLN A 224 16.33 -23.66 4.98
N PRO A 225 17.55 -23.15 5.24
CA PRO A 225 17.97 -21.81 4.79
C PRO A 225 17.77 -21.57 3.28
N GLN A 226 18.19 -22.53 2.45
CA GLN A 226 18.01 -22.46 0.99
C GLN A 226 16.51 -22.45 0.61
N ALA A 227 15.68 -23.22 1.30
CA ALA A 227 14.25 -23.32 1.01
C ALA A 227 13.52 -22.02 1.36
N LEU A 228 13.88 -21.34 2.47
CA LEU A 228 13.34 -20.03 2.80
C LEU A 228 13.69 -19.01 1.71
N ARG A 229 14.95 -19.00 1.28
CA ARG A 229 15.41 -18.13 0.19
C ARG A 229 14.63 -18.39 -1.10
N THR A 230 14.47 -19.65 -1.50
CA THR A 230 13.66 -20.03 -2.68
C THR A 230 12.19 -19.62 -2.51
N PHE A 231 11.61 -19.80 -1.32
CA PHE A 231 10.22 -19.43 -1.03
C PHE A 231 9.99 -17.92 -1.18
N LEU A 232 10.89 -17.09 -0.65
CA LEU A 232 10.82 -15.62 -0.78
C LEU A 232 11.02 -15.17 -2.23
N ARG A 233 11.94 -15.81 -2.97
CA ARG A 233 12.13 -15.55 -4.40
C ARG A 233 10.88 -15.89 -5.20
N SER A 234 10.25 -17.03 -4.91
CA SER A 234 8.96 -17.41 -5.48
C SER A 234 8.34 -18.56 -4.69
N SER A 235 7.20 -18.31 -4.05
CA SER A 235 6.45 -19.33 -3.32
C SER A 235 6.14 -20.56 -4.18
N LYS A 236 5.82 -20.33 -5.46
CA LYS A 236 5.52 -21.34 -6.48
C LYS A 236 6.64 -22.38 -6.66
N GLN A 237 7.90 -21.99 -6.50
CA GLN A 237 9.04 -22.90 -6.65
C GLN A 237 9.16 -23.89 -5.49
N VAL A 238 8.58 -23.58 -4.33
CA VAL A 238 8.53 -24.47 -3.17
C VAL A 238 7.22 -25.25 -3.14
N ARG A 239 6.09 -24.57 -3.38
CA ARG A 239 4.77 -25.18 -3.50
C ARG A 239 3.86 -24.32 -4.37
N ASP A 240 3.18 -24.95 -5.32
CA ASP A 240 2.26 -24.28 -6.24
C ASP A 240 0.81 -24.63 -5.92
N TRP A 241 -0.01 -23.60 -5.70
CA TRP A 241 -1.47 -23.73 -5.58
C TRP A 241 -2.16 -22.45 -6.10
N PRO A 242 -3.44 -22.52 -6.51
CA PRO A 242 -4.14 -21.39 -7.14
C PRO A 242 -4.24 -20.14 -6.25
N ASP A 243 -4.59 -20.31 -4.98
CA ASP A 243 -4.87 -19.20 -4.05
C ASP A 243 -3.62 -18.59 -3.37
N ARG A 244 -2.42 -18.82 -3.91
CA ARG A 244 -1.20 -18.22 -3.33
C ARG A 244 -1.27 -16.71 -3.51
N LYS A 245 -1.13 -15.97 -2.41
CA LYS A 245 -1.19 -14.49 -2.41
C LYS A 245 0.16 -13.82 -2.33
N MET A 246 1.16 -14.48 -1.72
CA MET A 246 2.47 -13.88 -1.50
C MET A 246 3.16 -13.63 -2.85
N PRO A 247 3.53 -12.36 -3.15
CA PRO A 247 4.22 -12.03 -4.39
C PRO A 247 5.62 -12.66 -4.44
N SER A 248 6.19 -12.72 -5.64
CA SER A 248 7.57 -13.17 -5.83
C SER A 248 8.52 -11.98 -5.66
N PHE A 249 9.52 -12.09 -4.78
CA PHE A 249 10.56 -11.06 -4.63
C PHE A 249 11.74 -11.41 -5.52
N ASN A 250 11.64 -11.15 -6.83
CA ASN A 250 12.74 -11.37 -7.77
C ASN A 250 13.91 -10.38 -7.52
N GLN A 251 14.98 -10.49 -8.30
CA GLN A 251 16.18 -9.66 -8.12
C GLN A 251 15.93 -8.15 -8.36
N GLU A 252 14.92 -7.79 -9.16
CA GLU A 252 14.53 -6.38 -9.37
C GLU A 252 13.80 -5.81 -8.15
N VAL A 253 13.02 -6.64 -7.43
CA VAL A 253 12.24 -6.23 -6.26
C VAL A 253 13.09 -6.24 -4.99
N MET A 254 13.94 -7.25 -4.82
CA MET A 254 14.79 -7.41 -3.64
C MET A 254 16.16 -7.93 -4.07
N SER A 255 17.22 -7.18 -3.83
CA SER A 255 18.59 -7.64 -4.13
C SER A 255 18.95 -8.88 -3.30
N ASP A 256 20.01 -9.60 -3.69
CA ASP A 256 20.52 -10.71 -2.86
C ASP A 256 20.94 -10.24 -1.48
N GLU A 257 21.53 -9.05 -1.39
CA GLU A 257 21.97 -8.46 -0.15
C GLU A 257 20.79 -8.09 0.77
N ASP A 258 19.70 -7.53 0.21
CA ASP A 258 18.46 -7.28 0.95
C ASP A 258 17.79 -8.57 1.42
N MET A 259 17.84 -9.62 0.61
CA MET A 259 17.29 -10.93 0.96
C MET A 259 18.03 -11.55 2.13
N GLU A 260 19.37 -11.55 2.09
CA GLU A 260 20.18 -12.04 3.22
C GLU A 260 20.00 -11.17 4.46
N ALA A 261 19.88 -9.84 4.31
CA ALA A 261 19.60 -8.94 5.43
C ALA A 261 18.23 -9.25 6.08
N LEU A 262 17.18 -9.48 5.29
CA LEU A 262 15.86 -9.87 5.79
C LEU A 262 15.93 -11.19 6.57
N ILE A 263 16.59 -12.21 6.02
CA ILE A 263 16.79 -13.50 6.71
C ILE A 263 17.60 -13.33 8.00
N ALA A 264 18.62 -12.45 7.99
CA ALA A 264 19.41 -12.13 9.18
C ALA A 264 18.56 -11.46 10.27
N TRP A 265 17.61 -10.58 9.92
CA TRP A 265 16.66 -10.01 10.88
C TRP A 265 15.71 -11.08 11.43
N LEU A 266 15.13 -11.93 10.57
CA LEU A 266 14.27 -13.04 11.02
C LEU A 266 15.02 -13.96 12.01
N THR A 267 16.27 -14.29 11.71
CA THR A 267 17.14 -15.10 12.59
C THR A 267 17.46 -14.37 13.89
N TYR A 268 17.75 -13.07 13.83
CA TYR A 268 17.99 -12.24 15.01
C TYR A 268 16.78 -12.23 15.96
N LYS A 269 15.56 -12.16 15.39
CA LYS A 269 14.30 -12.16 16.14
C LYS A 269 13.81 -13.55 16.56
N ALA A 270 14.21 -14.62 15.89
CA ALA A 270 13.86 -15.99 16.32
C ALA A 270 14.41 -16.32 17.72
N ARG A 271 15.58 -15.75 18.06
CA ARG A 271 16.27 -15.98 19.33
C ARG A 271 15.77 -15.12 20.49
N ARG A 272 14.72 -14.31 20.30
CA ARG A 272 14.26 -13.27 21.25
C ARG A 272 12.74 -13.19 21.31
#